data_AF-A0A2H0YXB4-F1
#
_entry.id   AF-A0A2H0YXB4-F1
#
_cell.length_a   1.000
_cell.length_b   1.000
_cell.length_c   1.000
_cell.angle_alpha   90.00
_cell.angle_beta   90.00
_cell.angle_gamma   90.00
#
_symmetry.space_group_name_H-M   'P 1'
#
loop_
_entity.id
_entity.type
_entity.pdbx_description
1 polymer ?
#
loop_
_entity_poly.entity_id
_entity_poly.type
_entity_poly.pdbx_seq_one_letter_code
_entity_poly.pdbx_strand_id
1 'polypeptide(L)'
;MKKGLQECGIEVDFLLDVDKPWGFGGILEPHRQRASSDERHRFIEYSIAIPRLEKDIGECEDCGGKREVDGIECFHCMGTGRKTVIEWNVINRIAATLHVLGFVLNKPDKKLLIGIDTKRKQLLSLQTFFASGNAPIGATLSRAFGDYVRSLSGQELPEVNAAIKNAYLHMFPRRRRFSRFESCVYEKGQLIVGIPGDSCGLYVDGTSKSLHEASGPMELDCHNVDGPDQQLTLLCGLAKLAGMARIACTST
;
A
#
# COMPACT_ATOMS: atom_id res chain seq x y z
N MET A 1 38.34 26.35 -9.99
CA MET A 1 37.31 25.66 -10.82
C MET A 1 36.14 25.26 -9.94
N LYS A 2 35.06 26.06 -9.90
CA LYS A 2 33.79 25.68 -9.25
C LYS A 2 32.96 24.94 -10.29
N LYS A 3 32.72 23.64 -10.11
CA LYS A 3 31.73 22.89 -10.90
C LYS A 3 30.36 23.44 -10.53
N GLY A 4 29.71 24.14 -11.46
CA GLY A 4 28.33 24.57 -11.31
C GLY A 4 27.45 23.34 -11.18
N LEU A 5 26.79 23.21 -10.03
CA LEU A 5 25.61 22.37 -9.91
C LEU A 5 24.57 22.95 -10.86
N GLN A 6 24.32 22.24 -11.95
CA GLN A 6 23.23 22.57 -12.86
C GLN A 6 21.95 22.18 -12.11
N GLU A 7 21.24 23.17 -11.56
CA GLU A 7 19.88 22.99 -11.09
C GLU A 7 19.03 22.62 -12.32
N CYS A 8 18.78 21.32 -12.51
CA CYS A 8 17.72 20.87 -13.39
C CYS A 8 16.40 21.22 -12.69
N GLY A 9 15.91 22.45 -12.91
CA GLY A 9 14.52 22.77 -12.69
C GLY A 9 13.68 21.90 -13.62
N ILE A 10 13.14 20.79 -13.10
CA ILE A 10 12.09 20.06 -13.80
C ILE A 10 10.81 20.88 -13.62
N GLU A 11 10.64 21.91 -14.46
CA GLU A 11 9.34 22.51 -14.71
C GLU A 11 8.57 21.53 -15.61
N VAL A 12 7.94 20.53 -14.99
CA VAL A 12 6.93 19.72 -15.67
C VAL A 12 5.59 20.36 -15.41
N ASP A 13 5.04 21.02 -16.43
CA ASP A 13 3.59 21.16 -16.58
C ASP A 13 3.02 19.75 -16.75
N PHE A 14 2.80 19.08 -15.62
CA PHE A 14 2.26 17.74 -15.59
C PHE A 14 0.76 17.83 -15.85
N LEU A 15 0.38 17.91 -17.12
CA LEU A 15 -1.01 17.76 -17.57
C LEU A 15 -1.39 16.28 -17.46
N LEU A 16 -1.91 15.90 -16.30
CA LEU A 16 -2.53 14.59 -16.11
C LEU A 16 -3.86 14.58 -16.87
N ASP A 17 -3.92 13.81 -17.97
CA ASP A 17 -5.19 13.48 -18.61
C ASP A 17 -5.93 12.46 -17.74
N VAL A 18 -6.87 12.96 -16.94
CA VAL A 18 -7.55 12.20 -15.90
C VAL A 18 -8.55 11.17 -16.44
N ASP A 19 -8.88 11.25 -17.73
CA ASP A 19 -9.86 10.39 -18.39
C ASP A 19 -9.24 9.14 -19.06
N LYS A 20 -7.91 9.04 -19.04
CA LYS A 20 -7.15 7.94 -19.64
C LYS A 20 -6.38 7.13 -18.59
N PRO A 21 -6.07 5.85 -18.87
CA PRO A 21 -5.11 5.10 -18.08
C PRO A 21 -3.77 5.82 -18.02
N TRP A 22 -3.20 5.95 -16.83
CA TRP A 22 -1.93 6.63 -16.62
C TRP A 22 -0.99 5.82 -15.74
N GLY A 23 0.26 6.27 -15.61
CA GLY A 23 1.33 5.59 -14.91
C GLY A 23 2.15 4.69 -15.83
N PHE A 24 3.22 4.10 -15.31
CA PHE A 24 4.11 3.24 -16.08
C PHE A 24 3.35 2.01 -16.58
N GLY A 25 3.13 1.93 -17.90
CA GLY A 25 2.32 0.86 -18.50
C GLY A 25 0.82 0.98 -18.27
N GLY A 26 0.31 2.16 -17.90
CA GLY A 26 -1.12 2.42 -17.76
C GLY A 26 -1.79 1.76 -16.55
N ILE A 27 -1.03 1.54 -15.46
CA ILE A 27 -1.50 0.76 -14.30
C ILE A 27 -2.60 1.45 -13.48
N LEU A 28 -2.76 2.77 -13.60
CA LEU A 28 -3.84 3.52 -12.97
C LEU A 28 -4.98 3.67 -13.97
N GLU A 29 -6.00 2.85 -13.83
CA GLU A 29 -7.20 2.92 -14.65
C GLU A 29 -8.22 3.85 -14.01
N PRO A 30 -8.74 4.86 -14.74
CA PRO A 30 -9.78 5.73 -14.22
C PRO A 30 -11.06 4.93 -14.01
N HIS A 31 -11.60 4.99 -12.80
CA HIS A 31 -12.85 4.34 -12.46
C HIS A 31 -14.03 5.21 -12.92
N ARG A 32 -14.65 4.83 -14.03
CA ARG A 32 -15.83 5.52 -14.58
C ARG A 32 -17.07 5.16 -13.76
N GLN A 33 -17.43 5.98 -12.78
CA GLN A 33 -18.74 5.87 -12.13
C GLN A 33 -19.85 6.35 -13.08
N ARG A 34 -21.00 5.67 -13.10
CA ARG A 34 -22.20 6.15 -13.80
C ARG A 34 -22.64 7.48 -13.17
N ALA A 35 -23.03 8.43 -14.01
CA ALA A 35 -23.54 9.74 -13.59
C ALA A 35 -24.59 9.59 -12.47
N SER A 36 -24.32 10.20 -11.32
CA SER A 36 -25.22 10.32 -10.18
C SER A 36 -25.07 11.74 -9.63
N SER A 37 -26.02 12.22 -8.86
CA SER A 37 -25.98 13.56 -8.25
C SER A 37 -25.12 13.65 -6.99
N ASP A 38 -24.23 12.68 -6.76
CA ASP A 38 -23.46 12.51 -5.52
C ASP A 38 -22.12 13.28 -5.58
N GLU A 39 -21.64 13.82 -4.45
CA GLU A 39 -20.36 14.57 -4.38
C GLU A 39 -19.15 13.74 -4.86
N ARG A 40 -19.31 12.43 -4.99
CA ARG A 40 -18.34 11.50 -5.57
C ARG A 40 -17.87 11.89 -6.98
N HIS A 41 -18.68 12.58 -7.78
CA HIS A 41 -18.28 13.05 -9.12
C HIS A 41 -17.26 14.20 -9.10
N ARG A 42 -16.99 14.81 -7.93
CA ARG A 42 -15.93 15.82 -7.77
C ARG A 42 -14.55 15.20 -7.55
N PHE A 43 -14.47 13.88 -7.40
CA PHE A 43 -13.22 13.15 -7.19
C PHE A 43 -12.96 12.25 -8.39
N ILE A 44 -11.71 12.21 -8.83
CA ILE A 44 -11.26 11.20 -9.78
C ILE A 44 -10.84 9.99 -8.97
N GLU A 45 -11.45 8.86 -9.28
CA GLU A 45 -11.10 7.58 -8.67
C GLU A 45 -10.27 6.78 -9.65
N TYR A 46 -9.16 6.23 -9.16
CA TYR A 46 -8.33 5.30 -9.91
C TYR A 46 -8.32 3.94 -9.23
N SER A 47 -8.26 2.89 -10.03
CA SER A 47 -8.07 1.52 -9.55
C SER A 47 -6.73 0.96 -10.01
N ILE A 48 -6.07 0.22 -9.11
CA ILE A 48 -4.91 -0.61 -9.41
C ILE A 48 -5.35 -2.05 -9.21
N ALA A 49 -5.23 -2.87 -10.26
CA ALA A 49 -5.41 -4.31 -10.12
C ALA A 49 -4.24 -4.90 -9.32
N ILE A 50 -4.54 -5.69 -8.28
CA ILE A 50 -3.50 -6.47 -7.59
C ILE A 50 -2.99 -7.54 -8.57
N PRO A 51 -1.72 -7.53 -8.95
CA PRO A 51 -1.22 -8.46 -9.95
C PRO A 51 -1.03 -9.86 -9.37
N ARG A 52 -1.05 -10.88 -10.22
CA ARG A 52 -0.52 -12.21 -9.87
C ARG A 52 0.95 -12.27 -10.25
N LEU A 53 1.85 -12.31 -9.27
CA LEU A 53 3.29 -12.24 -9.49
C LEU A 53 3.92 -13.60 -9.72
N GLU A 54 3.44 -14.61 -8.99
CA GLU A 54 3.95 -15.98 -9.08
C GLU A 54 3.35 -16.72 -10.29
N LYS A 55 4.22 -17.11 -11.23
CA LYS A 55 3.88 -17.89 -12.42
C LYS A 55 4.48 -19.29 -12.36
N ASP A 56 3.67 -20.28 -12.71
CA ASP A 56 4.11 -21.67 -12.89
C ASP A 56 4.87 -21.80 -14.21
N ILE A 57 6.07 -22.38 -14.16
CA ILE A 57 6.90 -22.60 -15.35
C ILE A 57 7.19 -24.08 -15.61
N GLY A 58 6.53 -24.99 -14.90
CA GLY A 58 6.71 -26.42 -15.06
C GLY A 58 6.92 -27.18 -13.76
N GLU A 59 7.45 -28.38 -13.92
CA GLU A 59 7.78 -29.26 -12.80
C GLU A 59 8.98 -28.76 -12.03
N CYS A 60 8.97 -28.98 -10.72
CA CYS A 60 10.14 -28.72 -9.88
C CYS A 60 11.24 -29.74 -10.23
N GLU A 61 12.36 -29.25 -10.74
CA GLU A 61 13.53 -30.06 -11.11
C GLU A 61 14.12 -30.78 -9.90
N ASP A 62 14.12 -30.15 -8.72
CA ASP A 62 14.72 -30.71 -7.49
C ASP A 62 13.97 -31.93 -6.94
N CYS A 63 12.65 -32.02 -7.13
CA CYS A 63 11.86 -33.18 -6.70
C CYS A 63 11.25 -33.98 -7.87
N GLY A 64 11.54 -33.62 -9.12
CA GLY A 64 10.90 -34.19 -10.31
C GLY A 64 9.37 -34.17 -10.22
N GLY A 65 8.80 -33.11 -9.66
CA GLY A 65 7.35 -32.98 -9.45
C GLY A 65 6.74 -33.76 -8.28
N LYS A 66 7.53 -34.56 -7.54
CA LYS A 66 7.04 -35.45 -6.46
C LYS A 66 6.62 -34.74 -5.18
N ARG A 67 6.89 -33.44 -5.04
CA ARG A 67 6.59 -32.58 -3.87
C ARG A 67 7.45 -32.85 -2.63
N GLU A 68 8.12 -33.98 -2.58
CA GLU A 68 9.02 -34.39 -1.49
C GLU A 68 10.30 -35.00 -2.04
N VAL A 69 11.36 -34.94 -1.23
CA VAL A 69 12.65 -35.60 -1.44
C VAL A 69 12.99 -36.30 -0.12
N ASP A 70 13.21 -37.61 -0.16
CA ASP A 70 13.52 -38.45 1.01
C ASP A 70 12.47 -38.35 2.16
N GLY A 71 11.19 -38.24 1.79
CA GLY A 71 10.07 -38.10 2.74
C GLY A 71 9.98 -36.72 3.41
N ILE A 72 10.81 -35.76 2.98
CA ILE A 72 10.79 -34.37 3.46
C ILE A 72 10.19 -33.50 2.36
N GLU A 73 9.32 -32.56 2.75
CA GLU A 73 8.76 -31.58 1.83
C GLU A 73 9.86 -30.85 1.05
N CYS A 74 9.75 -30.83 -0.28
CA CYS A 74 10.75 -30.21 -1.13
C CYS A 74 10.78 -28.70 -0.90
N PHE A 75 11.88 -28.18 -0.33
CA PHE A 75 12.06 -26.76 -0.03
C PHE A 75 12.03 -25.87 -1.28
N HIS A 76 12.50 -26.36 -2.43
CA HIS A 76 12.54 -25.56 -3.66
C HIS A 76 11.15 -25.23 -4.23
N CYS A 77 10.18 -26.10 -4.01
CA CYS A 77 8.80 -25.89 -4.47
C CYS A 77 7.80 -25.79 -3.32
N MET A 78 8.27 -25.77 -2.07
CA MET A 78 7.46 -25.76 -0.84
C MET A 78 6.30 -26.78 -0.89
N GLY A 79 6.61 -28.02 -1.31
CA GLY A 79 5.63 -29.10 -1.40
C GLY A 79 4.62 -29.02 -2.56
N THR A 80 4.80 -28.08 -3.50
CA THR A 80 3.86 -27.95 -4.64
C THR A 80 4.20 -28.87 -5.81
N GLY A 81 5.46 -29.30 -5.93
CA GLY A 81 5.97 -30.07 -7.08
C GLY A 81 6.12 -29.21 -8.34
N ARG A 82 5.93 -27.89 -8.25
CA ARG A 82 5.94 -26.98 -9.40
C ARG A 82 6.99 -25.89 -9.22
N LYS A 83 7.76 -25.62 -10.27
CA LYS A 83 8.72 -24.52 -10.31
C LYS A 83 7.98 -23.21 -10.62
N THR A 84 8.39 -22.12 -9.97
CA THR A 84 7.82 -20.80 -10.20
C THR A 84 8.86 -19.75 -10.51
N VAL A 85 8.41 -18.71 -11.21
CA VAL A 85 9.13 -17.46 -11.37
C VAL A 85 8.24 -16.32 -10.88
N ILE A 86 8.87 -15.24 -10.43
CA ILE A 86 8.17 -14.04 -9.95
C ILE A 86 8.32 -12.94 -10.99
N GLU A 87 7.21 -12.40 -11.47
CA GLU A 87 7.20 -11.28 -12.43
C GLU A 87 7.26 -9.92 -11.73
N TRP A 88 8.48 -9.46 -11.46
CA TRP A 88 8.72 -8.19 -10.78
C TRP A 88 8.35 -6.95 -11.59
N ASN A 89 8.33 -7.04 -12.93
CA ASN A 89 8.11 -5.87 -13.79
C ASN A 89 6.76 -5.19 -13.55
N VAL A 90 5.70 -5.95 -13.31
CA VAL A 90 4.35 -5.37 -13.11
C VAL A 90 4.26 -4.63 -11.77
N ILE A 91 4.79 -5.21 -10.69
CA ILE A 91 4.75 -4.59 -9.36
C ILE A 91 5.70 -3.38 -9.27
N ASN A 92 6.85 -3.43 -9.96
CA ASN A 92 7.77 -2.29 -10.06
C ASN A 92 7.11 -1.09 -10.77
N ARG A 93 6.32 -1.33 -11.82
CA ARG A 93 5.55 -0.27 -12.50
C ARG A 93 4.50 0.35 -11.58
N ILE A 94 3.86 -0.46 -10.75
CA ILE A 94 2.89 0.02 -9.75
C ILE A 94 3.60 0.93 -8.74
N ALA A 95 4.68 0.46 -8.10
CA ALA A 95 5.40 1.25 -7.11
C ALA A 95 6.00 2.53 -7.69
N ALA A 96 6.61 2.47 -8.88
CA ALA A 96 7.13 3.66 -9.57
C ALA A 96 6.02 4.69 -9.86
N THR A 97 4.85 4.23 -10.28
CA THR A 97 3.70 5.11 -10.56
C THR A 97 3.19 5.76 -9.27
N LEU A 98 3.03 4.99 -8.20
CA LEU A 98 2.59 5.49 -6.90
C LEU A 98 3.58 6.50 -6.30
N HIS A 99 4.88 6.27 -6.48
CA HIS A 99 5.92 7.21 -6.05
C HIS A 99 5.82 8.55 -6.78
N VAL A 100 5.72 8.53 -8.12
CA VAL A 100 5.56 9.75 -8.92
C VAL A 100 4.25 10.46 -8.56
N LEU A 101 3.15 9.71 -8.42
CA LEU A 101 1.86 10.28 -8.01
C LEU A 101 1.96 10.98 -6.65
N GLY A 102 2.54 10.30 -5.66
CA GLY A 102 2.75 10.88 -4.33
C GLY A 102 3.62 12.14 -4.38
N PHE A 103 4.68 12.14 -5.19
CA PHE A 103 5.53 13.32 -5.37
C PHE A 103 4.76 14.52 -5.94
N VAL A 104 3.90 14.29 -6.94
CA VAL A 104 3.06 15.34 -7.54
C VAL A 104 2.01 15.84 -6.55
N LEU A 105 1.29 14.93 -5.88
CA LEU A 105 0.20 15.29 -4.97
C LEU A 105 0.67 15.96 -3.67
N ASN A 106 1.90 15.69 -3.22
CA ASN A 106 2.48 16.30 -2.01
C ASN A 106 2.96 17.75 -2.21
N LYS A 107 2.86 18.30 -3.42
CA LYS A 107 3.20 19.71 -3.72
C LYS A 107 2.02 20.44 -4.36
N PRO A 108 0.87 20.55 -3.67
CA PRO A 108 -0.27 21.23 -4.26
C PRO A 108 0.02 22.72 -4.43
N ASP A 109 -0.31 23.28 -5.59
CA ASP A 109 -0.35 24.72 -5.76
C ASP A 109 -1.44 25.28 -4.83
N LYS A 110 -1.04 26.13 -3.88
CA LYS A 110 -1.96 26.77 -2.92
C LYS A 110 -3.09 27.52 -3.63
N LYS A 111 -2.88 28.02 -4.84
CA LYS A 111 -3.92 28.68 -5.64
C LYS A 111 -4.96 27.70 -6.17
N LEU A 112 -4.57 26.48 -6.52
CA LEU A 112 -5.49 25.40 -6.95
C LEU A 112 -6.34 24.85 -5.80
N LEU A 113 -5.88 25.02 -4.55
CA LEU A 113 -6.62 24.60 -3.36
C LEU A 113 -7.69 25.61 -2.93
N ILE A 114 -7.59 26.88 -3.35
CA ILE A 114 -8.58 27.92 -3.03
C ILE A 114 -9.86 27.62 -3.81
N GLY A 115 -10.94 27.28 -3.08
CA GLY A 115 -12.26 27.03 -3.65
C GLY A 115 -12.66 25.54 -3.73
N ILE A 116 -11.78 24.61 -3.32
CA ILE A 116 -12.17 23.20 -3.14
C ILE A 116 -12.96 23.08 -1.83
N ASP A 117 -14.29 23.04 -1.94
CA ASP A 117 -15.19 22.73 -0.82
C ASP A 117 -15.81 21.34 -1.02
N THR A 118 -15.55 20.44 -0.07
CA THR A 118 -16.01 19.05 -0.08
C THR A 118 -16.31 18.56 1.34
N LYS A 119 -17.42 17.85 1.50
CA LYS A 119 -17.77 17.20 2.78
C LYS A 119 -17.00 15.90 2.98
N ARG A 120 -16.42 15.34 1.91
CA ARG A 120 -15.57 14.14 1.96
C ARG A 120 -14.22 14.51 2.56
N LYS A 121 -14.08 14.31 3.87
CA LYS A 121 -12.82 14.55 4.61
C LYS A 121 -11.68 13.68 4.04
N GLN A 122 -10.53 14.29 3.81
CA GLN A 122 -9.29 13.57 3.53
C GLN A 122 -8.89 12.80 4.79
N LEU A 123 -8.87 11.46 4.71
CA LEU A 123 -8.54 10.64 5.87
C LEU A 123 -7.06 10.43 6.06
N LEU A 124 -6.29 10.34 4.97
CA LEU A 124 -4.86 10.04 5.02
C LEU A 124 -4.12 10.68 3.84
N SER A 125 -2.83 10.94 4.05
CA SER A 125 -1.85 11.28 3.02
C SER A 125 -0.81 10.16 2.96
N LEU A 126 -0.40 9.76 1.76
CA LEU A 126 0.59 8.71 1.56
C LEU A 126 1.92 9.31 1.07
N GLN A 127 3.01 8.73 1.54
CA GLN A 127 4.32 8.90 0.97
C GLN A 127 4.87 7.53 0.62
N THR A 128 5.13 7.30 -0.67
CA THR A 128 5.79 6.08 -1.13
C THR A 128 7.13 6.46 -1.72
N PHE A 129 8.09 5.54 -1.62
CA PHE A 129 9.36 5.63 -2.32
C PHE A 129 9.59 4.36 -3.11
N PHE A 130 10.38 4.46 -4.17
CA PHE A 130 10.77 3.31 -4.96
C PHE A 130 12.16 3.55 -5.58
N ALA A 131 13.16 2.82 -5.11
CA ALA A 131 14.49 2.80 -5.74
C ALA A 131 15.24 1.51 -5.41
N SER A 132 15.94 0.96 -6.39
CA SER A 132 16.93 -0.13 -6.22
C SER A 132 16.48 -1.29 -5.32
N GLY A 133 15.26 -1.78 -5.51
CA GLY A 133 14.74 -2.90 -4.72
C GLY A 133 14.36 -2.55 -3.28
N ASN A 134 14.09 -1.27 -3.00
CA ASN A 134 13.44 -0.77 -1.78
C ASN A 134 12.14 -0.07 -2.16
N ALA A 135 11.08 -0.27 -1.36
CA ALA A 135 9.79 0.35 -1.59
C ALA A 135 9.09 0.80 -0.28
N PRO A 136 9.71 1.66 0.56
CA PRO A 136 9.13 2.03 1.83
C PRO A 136 7.85 2.86 1.64
N ILE A 137 7.02 2.86 2.68
CA ILE A 137 5.74 3.56 2.73
C ILE A 137 5.58 4.24 4.09
N GLY A 138 5.26 5.54 4.05
CA GLY A 138 4.79 6.30 5.18
C GLY A 138 3.39 6.83 4.93
N ALA A 139 2.68 7.17 6.00
CA ALA A 139 1.38 7.80 5.91
C ALA A 139 1.14 8.76 7.06
N THR A 140 0.39 9.83 6.80
CA THR A 140 -0.16 10.69 7.85
C THR A 140 -1.67 10.53 7.85
N LEU A 141 -2.22 10.01 8.94
CA LEU A 141 -3.65 9.96 9.17
C LEU A 141 -4.13 11.33 9.66
N SER A 142 -5.23 11.82 9.10
CA SER A 142 -5.94 13.00 9.60
C SER A 142 -6.34 12.83 11.07
N ARG A 143 -6.66 13.92 11.77
CA ARG A 143 -7.16 13.87 13.15
C ARG A 143 -8.34 12.90 13.31
N ALA A 144 -9.35 13.02 12.46
CA ALA A 144 -10.53 12.16 12.55
C ALA A 144 -10.18 10.67 12.37
N PHE A 145 -9.27 10.35 11.46
CA PHE A 145 -8.85 8.97 11.25
C PHE A 145 -7.94 8.46 12.37
N GLY A 146 -6.99 9.27 12.84
CA GLY A 146 -6.14 8.93 13.99
C GLY A 146 -6.95 8.70 15.26
N ASP A 147 -7.97 9.52 15.52
CA ASP A 147 -8.87 9.36 16.67
C ASP A 147 -9.73 8.08 16.55
N TYR A 148 -10.18 7.75 15.33
CA TYR A 148 -10.82 6.46 15.07
C TYR A 148 -9.87 5.29 15.36
N VAL A 149 -8.62 5.33 14.89
CA VAL A 149 -7.63 4.29 15.19
C VAL A 149 -7.40 4.16 16.70
N ARG A 150 -7.26 5.28 17.43
CA ARG A 150 -7.13 5.27 18.89
C ARG A 150 -8.34 4.64 19.59
N SER A 151 -9.55 4.83 19.07
CA SER A 151 -10.77 4.21 19.60
C SER A 151 -10.77 2.67 19.52
N LEU A 152 -9.91 2.11 18.65
CA LEU A 152 -9.71 0.67 18.50
C LEU A 152 -8.63 0.11 19.44
N SER A 153 -8.10 0.90 20.38
CA SER A 153 -7.04 0.46 21.30
C SER A 153 -7.40 -0.87 22.00
N GLY A 154 -6.44 -1.80 22.02
CA GLY A 154 -6.60 -3.14 22.58
C GLY A 154 -7.33 -4.14 21.67
N GLN A 155 -7.57 -3.81 20.40
CA GLN A 155 -8.31 -4.65 19.47
C GLN A 155 -7.43 -5.23 18.36
N GLU A 156 -7.70 -6.48 17.99
CA GLU A 156 -7.28 -7.03 16.71
C GLU A 156 -8.15 -6.49 15.58
N LEU A 157 -7.59 -6.40 14.37
CA LEU A 157 -8.25 -5.89 13.18
C LEU A 157 -8.40 -7.00 12.13
N PRO A 158 -9.31 -7.97 12.33
CA PRO A 158 -9.41 -9.15 11.47
C PRO A 158 -9.76 -8.81 10.02
N GLU A 159 -10.53 -7.76 9.76
CA GLU A 159 -10.87 -7.35 8.40
C GLU A 159 -9.70 -6.71 7.66
N VAL A 160 -8.84 -5.97 8.37
CA VAL A 160 -7.58 -5.44 7.84
C VAL A 160 -6.63 -6.59 7.55
N ASN A 161 -6.51 -7.53 8.49
CA ASN A 161 -5.70 -8.74 8.35
C ASN A 161 -6.13 -9.59 7.14
N ALA A 162 -7.45 -9.73 6.93
CA ALA A 162 -8.00 -10.42 5.77
C ALA A 162 -7.67 -9.70 4.46
N ALA A 163 -7.72 -8.36 4.43
CA ALA A 163 -7.39 -7.59 3.23
C ALA A 163 -5.92 -7.75 2.82
N ILE A 164 -4.98 -7.61 3.76
CA ILE A 164 -3.54 -7.81 3.49
C ILE A 164 -3.25 -9.25 3.08
N LYS A 165 -3.84 -10.23 3.77
CA LYS A 165 -3.68 -11.65 3.44
C LYS A 165 -4.20 -11.98 2.04
N ASN A 166 -5.37 -11.46 1.68
CA ASN A 166 -5.96 -11.70 0.36
C ASN A 166 -5.11 -11.08 -0.75
N ALA A 167 -4.60 -9.86 -0.56
CA ALA A 167 -3.70 -9.22 -1.53
C ALA A 167 -2.40 -10.01 -1.70
N TYR A 168 -1.74 -10.37 -0.59
CA TYR A 168 -0.49 -11.11 -0.63
C TYR A 168 -0.66 -12.50 -1.26
N LEU A 169 -1.72 -13.24 -0.89
CA LEU A 169 -1.97 -14.57 -1.45
C LEU A 169 -2.52 -14.52 -2.89
N HIS A 170 -3.02 -13.37 -3.34
CA HIS A 170 -3.30 -13.17 -4.75
C HIS A 170 -2.00 -13.05 -5.56
N MET A 171 -1.03 -12.28 -5.05
CA MET A 171 0.31 -12.13 -5.64
C MET A 171 1.11 -13.43 -5.59
N PHE A 172 1.03 -14.16 -4.47
CA PHE A 172 1.78 -15.39 -4.17
C PHE A 172 0.89 -16.54 -3.69
N PRO A 173 0.09 -17.18 -4.58
CA PRO A 173 -0.88 -18.20 -4.20
C PRO A 173 -0.31 -19.42 -3.46
N ARG A 174 0.98 -19.73 -3.65
CA ARG A 174 1.63 -20.90 -3.05
C ARG A 174 2.24 -20.62 -1.66
N ARG A 175 2.36 -19.37 -1.22
CA ARG A 175 3.02 -18.99 0.04
C ARG A 175 2.13 -19.07 1.30
N ARG A 176 1.07 -19.90 1.28
CA ARG A 176 0.04 -19.95 2.34
C ARG A 176 0.54 -20.38 3.72
N ARG A 177 1.57 -21.24 3.79
CA ARG A 177 2.01 -21.89 5.04
C ARG A 177 2.95 -21.06 5.91
N PHE A 178 3.71 -20.13 5.33
CA PHE A 178 4.83 -19.45 6.01
C PHE A 178 4.62 -17.94 6.17
N SER A 179 3.38 -17.49 6.02
CA SER A 179 3.06 -16.07 6.00
C SER A 179 2.38 -15.67 7.30
N ARG A 180 3.11 -14.97 8.18
CA ARG A 180 2.53 -14.29 9.34
C ARG A 180 1.93 -12.97 8.87
N PHE A 181 0.69 -12.73 9.23
CA PHE A 181 0.00 -11.47 9.03
C PHE A 181 -0.54 -11.01 10.37
N GLU A 182 -0.39 -9.72 10.67
CA GLU A 182 -0.80 -9.15 11.93
C GLU A 182 -1.43 -7.78 11.67
N SER A 183 -2.56 -7.52 12.30
CA SER A 183 -3.18 -6.19 12.26
C SER A 183 -3.89 -5.98 13.58
N CYS A 184 -3.42 -5.02 14.36
CA CYS A 184 -3.97 -4.72 15.68
C CYS A 184 -3.69 -3.26 16.05
N VAL A 185 -4.40 -2.79 17.07
CA VAL A 185 -4.07 -1.53 17.74
C VAL A 185 -3.79 -1.87 19.19
N TYR A 186 -2.55 -1.71 19.62
CA TYR A 186 -2.19 -1.87 21.02
C TYR A 186 -2.69 -0.68 21.86
N GLU A 187 -2.38 -0.69 23.15
CA GLU A 187 -2.74 0.41 24.05
C GLU A 187 -2.26 1.77 23.50
N LYS A 188 -3.04 2.82 23.78
CA LYS A 188 -2.75 4.21 23.37
C LYS A 188 -2.72 4.42 21.85
N GLY A 189 -3.40 3.57 21.08
CA GLY A 189 -3.58 3.76 19.65
C GLY A 189 -2.39 3.34 18.79
N GLN A 190 -1.47 2.52 19.32
CA GLN A 190 -0.33 2.00 18.56
C GLN A 190 -0.81 0.99 17.51
N LEU A 191 -1.14 1.49 16.32
CA LEU A 191 -1.46 0.68 15.15
C LEU A 191 -0.24 -0.11 14.69
N ILE A 192 -0.47 -1.40 14.42
CA ILE A 192 0.47 -2.29 13.77
C ILE A 192 -0.23 -2.98 12.61
N VAL A 193 0.42 -2.96 11.44
CA VAL A 193 0.05 -3.76 10.26
C VAL A 193 1.29 -4.50 9.79
N GLY A 194 1.43 -5.76 10.20
CA GLY A 194 2.54 -6.64 9.85
C GLY A 194 2.20 -7.60 8.71
N ILE A 195 3.16 -7.80 7.80
CA ILE A 195 3.05 -8.68 6.63
C ILE A 195 4.28 -9.60 6.54
N PRO A 196 4.27 -10.63 5.68
CA PRO A 196 5.41 -11.54 5.54
C PRO A 196 6.70 -10.82 5.12
N GLY A 197 7.77 -11.09 5.86
CA GLY A 197 9.09 -10.48 5.70
C GLY A 197 9.86 -10.48 7.02
N ASP A 198 11.01 -9.81 7.05
CA ASP A 198 11.80 -9.64 8.28
C ASP A 198 11.26 -8.46 9.10
N SER A 199 10.29 -8.72 9.99
CA SER A 199 9.61 -7.66 10.75
C SER A 199 9.05 -6.56 9.83
N CYS A 200 8.51 -6.99 8.69
CA CYS A 200 7.99 -6.13 7.64
C CYS A 200 6.61 -5.63 8.03
N GLY A 201 6.44 -4.30 8.12
CA GLY A 201 5.16 -3.75 8.51
C GLY A 201 5.09 -2.25 8.52
N LEU A 202 3.92 -1.76 8.89
CA LEU A 202 3.62 -0.34 9.11
C LEU A 202 3.19 -0.15 10.56
N TYR A 203 3.75 0.87 11.20
CA TYR A 203 3.61 1.14 12.63
C TYR A 203 3.38 2.63 12.83
N VAL A 204 2.83 3.00 13.99
CA VAL A 204 2.92 4.41 14.42
C VAL A 204 4.39 4.76 14.59
N ASP A 205 4.81 5.86 13.98
CA ASP A 205 6.20 6.33 14.06
C ASP A 205 6.57 6.56 15.53
N GLY A 206 7.54 5.77 16.00
CA GLY A 206 8.01 5.79 17.39
C GLY A 206 8.75 7.07 17.77
N THR A 207 9.14 7.89 16.79
CA THR A 207 9.70 9.23 17.01
C THR A 207 8.63 10.32 17.00
N SER A 208 7.43 10.01 16.52
CA SER A 208 6.31 10.95 16.50
C SER A 208 5.67 11.08 17.89
N LYS A 209 5.09 12.26 18.16
CA LYS A 209 4.31 12.48 19.39
C LYS A 209 2.99 11.69 19.41
N SER A 210 2.62 11.06 18.29
CA SER A 210 1.32 10.41 18.07
C SER A 210 0.97 9.36 19.13
N LEU A 211 1.97 8.64 19.66
CA LEU A 211 1.84 7.61 20.70
C LEU A 211 1.49 8.15 22.09
N HIS A 212 1.73 9.44 22.32
CA HIS A 212 1.53 10.11 23.61
C HIS A 212 0.34 11.07 23.59
N GLU A 213 -0.22 11.33 22.41
CA GLU A 213 -1.35 12.24 22.22
C GLU A 213 -2.70 11.51 22.32
N ALA A 214 -3.63 12.09 23.08
CA ALA A 214 -5.00 11.58 23.21
C ALA A 214 -5.86 11.84 21.95
N SER A 215 -5.48 12.82 21.12
CA SER A 215 -6.12 13.14 19.85
C SER A 215 -5.17 13.90 18.94
N GLY A 216 -5.29 13.71 17.63
CA GLY A 216 -4.44 14.40 16.67
C GLY A 216 -4.21 13.59 15.40
N PRO A 217 -3.53 14.19 14.40
CA PRO A 217 -2.99 13.41 13.30
C PRO A 217 -2.09 12.29 13.84
N MET A 218 -1.95 11.22 13.05
CA MET A 218 -1.12 10.08 13.42
C MET A 218 -0.17 9.78 12.28
N GLU A 219 1.12 9.79 12.57
CA GLU A 219 2.16 9.47 11.60
C GLU A 219 2.48 7.99 11.68
N LEU A 220 2.52 7.35 10.50
CA LEU A 220 2.86 5.97 10.31
C LEU A 220 4.14 5.88 9.50
N ASP A 221 5.05 5.02 9.94
CA ASP A 221 6.27 4.67 9.22
C ASP A 221 6.41 3.15 9.14
N CYS A 222 7.19 2.71 8.16
CA CYS A 222 7.39 1.31 7.90
C CYS A 222 8.73 0.80 8.45
N HIS A 223 8.79 -0.51 8.65
CA HIS A 223 10.03 -1.22 8.96
C HIS A 223 10.21 -2.34 7.94
N ASN A 224 11.42 -2.44 7.37
CA ASN A 224 11.83 -3.49 6.43
C ASN A 224 10.83 -3.78 5.30
N VAL A 225 10.31 -2.72 4.67
CA VAL A 225 9.53 -2.82 3.43
C VAL A 225 10.49 -2.73 2.25
N ASP A 226 11.06 -3.89 1.93
CA ASP A 226 12.05 -4.05 0.88
C ASP A 226 11.38 -4.06 -0.50
N GLY A 227 10.25 -4.76 -0.62
CA GLY A 227 9.62 -5.05 -1.92
C GLY A 227 8.40 -4.17 -2.27
N PRO A 228 8.19 -3.84 -3.55
CA PRO A 228 6.93 -3.28 -4.06
C PRO A 228 5.68 -4.12 -3.74
N ASP A 229 5.83 -5.44 -3.61
CA ASP A 229 4.76 -6.36 -3.23
C ASP A 229 4.35 -6.16 -1.76
N GLN A 230 5.33 -5.92 -0.89
CA GLN A 230 5.11 -5.58 0.51
C GLN A 230 4.44 -4.22 0.64
N GLN A 231 4.93 -3.21 -0.09
CA GLN A 231 4.32 -1.88 -0.18
C GLN A 231 2.84 -1.95 -0.59
N LEU A 232 2.54 -2.67 -1.69
CA LEU A 232 1.17 -2.82 -2.19
C LEU A 232 0.27 -3.59 -1.22
N THR A 233 0.82 -4.61 -0.54
CA THR A 233 0.09 -5.36 0.49
C THR A 233 -0.31 -4.45 1.65
N LEU A 234 0.60 -3.61 2.17
CA LEU A 234 0.32 -2.65 3.24
C LEU A 234 -0.71 -1.61 2.81
N LEU A 235 -0.64 -1.12 1.57
CA LEU A 235 -1.64 -0.21 0.99
C LEU A 235 -3.05 -0.81 1.00
N CYS A 236 -3.19 -2.12 0.74
CA CYS A 236 -4.48 -2.80 0.82
C CYS A 236 -5.03 -2.81 2.26
N GLY A 237 -4.16 -2.99 3.26
CA GLY A 237 -4.52 -2.90 4.68
C GLY A 237 -4.98 -1.49 5.06
N LEU A 238 -4.22 -0.46 4.69
CA LEU A 238 -4.58 0.94 4.90
C LEU A 238 -5.89 1.31 4.20
N ALA A 239 -6.12 0.85 2.97
CA ALA A 239 -7.35 1.09 2.24
C ALA A 239 -8.56 0.48 2.97
N LYS A 240 -8.42 -0.73 3.51
CA LYS A 240 -9.48 -1.37 4.30
C LYS A 240 -9.76 -0.60 5.60
N LEU A 241 -8.72 -0.23 6.34
CA LEU A 241 -8.84 0.53 7.58
C LEU A 241 -9.47 1.91 7.35
N ALA A 242 -9.07 2.59 6.26
CA ALA A 242 -9.68 3.85 5.85
C ALA A 242 -11.16 3.69 5.46
N GLY A 243 -11.54 2.57 4.83
CA GLY A 243 -12.93 2.23 4.54
C GLY A 243 -13.77 2.07 5.81
N MET A 244 -13.22 1.40 6.83
CA MET A 244 -13.87 1.25 8.14
C MET A 244 -14.05 2.61 8.82
N ALA A 245 -13.02 3.44 8.82
CA ALA A 245 -13.07 4.80 9.37
C ALA A 245 -14.11 5.68 8.67
N ARG A 246 -14.22 5.61 7.34
CA ARG A 246 -15.25 6.35 6.59
C ARG A 246 -16.66 6.04 7.09
N ILE A 247 -16.97 4.75 7.27
CA ILE A 247 -18.30 4.30 7.74
C ILE A 247 -18.56 4.78 9.17
N ALA A 248 -17.55 4.69 10.04
CA ALA A 248 -17.66 5.12 11.43
C ALA A 248 -17.86 6.65 11.54
N CYS A 249 -17.07 7.44 10.81
CA CYS A 249 -17.12 8.90 10.85
C CYS A 249 -18.35 9.52 10.16
N THR A 250 -19.10 8.76 9.35
CA THR A 250 -20.38 9.20 8.77
C THR A 250 -21.59 8.84 9.62
N SER A 251 -21.41 7.98 10.63
CA SER A 251 -22.49 7.48 11.50
C SER A 251 -22.67 8.33 12.77
N THR A 252 -21.96 9.46 12.86
CA THR A 252 -21.97 10.46 13.94
C THR A 252 -22.33 11.81 13.36
#